data_AF-A0A226MEJ0-F1
#
_entry.id   AF-A0A226MEJ0-F1
#
_cell.length_a   1.000
_cell.length_b   1.000
_cell.length_c   1.000
_cell.angle_alpha   90.00
_cell.angle_beta   90.00
_cell.angle_gamma   90.00
#
_symmetry.space_group_name_H-M   'P 1'
#
loop_
_entity.id
_entity.type
_entity.pdbx_description
1 polymer ?
#
loop_
_entity_poly.entity_id
_entity_poly.type
_entity_poly.pdbx_seq_one_letter_code
_entity_poly.pdbx_strand_id
1 'polypeptide(L)'
;MAAVLARGLARAWVARARAGQQCRSAAGGQDGEVGKAQRAAAEVSTEPTIFSRIIDRSVPATILYEDDECLVFRDVAPQAPVHFLVIPKCPIPRLSRVGPQDTQLLGHLMVVAARTAQAEGLSDGYRLGESCVPPHVALRVTLPALIPAPLLAVINDGKHGAQSVYHLHLHVLGGRQMSWPPG
;
A
#
# COMPACT_ATOMS: atom_id res chain seq x y z
N MET A 1 -7.54 34.44 -47.28
CA MET A 1 -7.39 35.18 -46.01
C MET A 1 -7.83 34.27 -44.87
N ALA A 2 -6.95 34.12 -43.88
CA ALA A 2 -7.14 33.70 -42.48
C ALA A 2 -7.96 32.42 -42.14
N ALA A 3 -7.25 31.51 -41.45
CA ALA A 3 -7.73 30.39 -40.65
C ALA A 3 -8.50 30.83 -39.38
N VAL A 4 -9.12 29.87 -38.65
CA VAL A 4 -9.32 29.77 -37.18
C VAL A 4 -10.43 28.73 -36.89
N LEU A 5 -10.40 27.78 -35.95
CA LEU A 5 -9.38 27.20 -35.07
C LEU A 5 -9.86 25.80 -34.62
N ALA A 6 -8.91 24.92 -34.36
CA ALA A 6 -9.10 23.56 -33.88
C ALA A 6 -9.06 23.47 -32.33
N ARG A 7 -9.72 22.40 -31.83
CA ARG A 7 -9.34 21.48 -30.75
C ARG A 7 -8.40 21.97 -29.62
N GLY A 8 -8.82 21.64 -28.39
CA GLY A 8 -7.93 21.08 -27.37
C GLY A 8 -7.48 22.06 -26.29
N LEU A 9 -8.12 21.99 -25.10
CA LEU A 9 -7.56 22.55 -23.87
C LEU A 9 -7.14 21.39 -22.95
N ALA A 10 -6.01 20.78 -23.28
CA ALA A 10 -5.19 20.10 -22.29
C ALA A 10 -4.48 21.18 -21.48
N ARG A 11 -4.96 21.45 -20.26
CA ARG A 11 -4.26 22.36 -19.34
C ARG A 11 -3.15 21.60 -18.65
N ALA A 12 -1.92 21.91 -19.07
CA ALA A 12 -0.68 21.55 -18.41
C ALA A 12 -0.72 21.93 -16.93
N TRP A 13 -0.46 20.95 -16.06
CA TRP A 13 0.00 21.21 -14.70
C TRP A 13 1.52 21.07 -14.70
N VAL A 14 2.19 22.22 -14.62
CA VAL A 14 3.64 22.34 -14.48
C VAL A 14 4.03 21.81 -13.11
N ALA A 15 4.87 20.78 -13.10
CA ALA A 15 5.51 20.23 -11.92
C ALA A 15 6.33 21.30 -11.20
N ARG A 16 6.06 21.50 -9.90
CA ARG A 16 7.04 22.02 -8.96
C ARG A 16 7.54 20.84 -8.13
N ALA A 17 8.70 20.34 -8.49
CA ALA A 17 9.51 19.53 -7.59
C ALA A 17 9.78 20.37 -6.33
N ARG A 18 9.24 19.93 -5.18
CA ARG A 18 9.71 20.39 -3.88
C ARG A 18 10.51 19.27 -3.25
N ALA A 19 11.71 19.66 -2.86
CA ALA A 19 12.75 18.86 -2.23
C ALA A 19 12.22 17.99 -1.09
N GLY A 20 12.86 16.83 -0.92
CA GLY A 20 12.52 15.79 0.04
C GLY A 20 12.11 16.33 1.39
N GLN A 21 10.89 16.00 1.78
CA GLN A 21 10.36 16.30 3.09
C GLN A 21 10.98 15.32 4.09
N GLN A 22 12.07 15.76 4.71
CA GLN A 22 12.70 15.07 5.83
C GLN A 22 11.67 14.91 6.94
N CYS A 23 11.39 13.66 7.30
CA CYS A 23 10.61 13.32 8.48
C CYS A 23 11.33 13.95 9.68
N ARG A 24 10.68 14.92 10.33
CA ARG A 24 11.30 15.79 11.34
C ARG A 24 11.84 14.94 12.49
N SER A 25 13.16 14.84 12.60
CA SER A 25 13.82 14.29 13.78
C SER A 25 13.77 15.32 14.91
N ALA A 26 13.04 15.01 15.97
CA ALA A 26 13.16 15.73 17.23
C ALA A 26 14.52 15.37 17.86
N ALA A 27 15.40 16.35 17.98
CA ALA A 27 16.67 16.21 18.67
C ALA A 27 16.43 16.18 20.19
N GLY A 28 16.69 15.03 20.81
CA GLY A 28 16.77 14.86 22.26
C GLY A 28 17.81 13.78 22.56
N GLY A 29 18.98 14.19 23.06
CA GLY A 29 20.10 13.29 23.30
C GLY A 29 19.89 12.36 24.50
N GLN A 30 20.35 11.12 24.35
CA GLN A 30 20.85 10.24 25.43
C GLN A 30 21.66 9.10 24.80
N ASP A 31 22.97 9.10 25.00
CA ASP A 31 23.89 8.05 24.57
C ASP A 31 23.78 6.82 25.50
N GLY A 32 22.64 6.13 25.46
CA GLY A 32 22.41 4.84 26.13
C GLY A 32 22.42 3.67 25.14
N GLU A 33 22.34 2.43 25.64
CA GLU A 33 22.14 1.21 24.82
C GLU A 33 20.96 1.33 23.86
N VAL A 34 19.91 2.05 24.26
CA VAL A 34 18.75 2.41 23.42
C VAL A 34 19.17 3.26 22.22
N GLY A 35 20.09 4.21 22.40
CA GLY A 35 20.65 5.03 21.33
C GLY A 35 21.55 4.24 20.39
N LYS A 36 22.24 3.20 20.88
CA LYS A 36 23.00 2.25 20.04
C LYS A 36 22.09 1.33 19.24
N ALA A 37 20.99 0.85 19.84
CA ALA A 37 19.95 0.08 19.15
C ALA A 37 19.24 0.92 18.08
N GLN A 38 18.98 2.21 18.34
CA GLN A 38 18.43 3.15 17.36
C GLN A 38 19.42 3.45 16.22
N ARG A 39 20.72 3.57 16.50
CA ARG A 39 21.75 3.78 15.46
C ARG A 39 21.99 2.52 14.61
N ALA A 40 21.96 1.33 15.19
CA ALA A 40 21.97 0.07 14.45
C ALA A 40 20.65 -0.16 13.69
N ALA A 41 19.53 0.42 14.16
CA ALA A 41 18.28 0.47 13.41
C ALA A 41 18.31 1.43 12.22
N ALA A 42 19.16 2.45 12.30
CA ALA A 42 19.39 3.47 11.28
C ALA A 42 20.42 3.05 10.20
N GLU A 43 20.88 1.79 10.18
CA GLU A 43 21.40 1.15 8.95
C GLU A 43 20.26 0.95 7.94
N VAL A 44 19.66 2.07 7.55
CA VAL A 44 18.83 2.20 6.36
C VAL A 44 19.83 2.27 5.21
N SER A 45 19.77 1.32 4.28
CA SER A 45 20.53 1.44 3.04
C SER A 45 20.19 2.79 2.43
N THR A 46 21.20 3.65 2.25
CA THR A 46 21.06 4.96 1.60
C THR A 46 20.69 4.87 0.13
N GLU A 47 20.67 3.66 -0.43
CA GLU A 47 20.26 3.43 -1.81
C GLU A 47 18.73 3.51 -1.96
N PRO A 48 18.23 4.26 -2.97
CA PRO A 48 16.80 4.38 -3.23
C PRO A 48 16.23 3.03 -3.65
N THR A 49 15.16 2.60 -2.98
CA THR A 49 14.44 1.38 -3.33
C THR A 49 13.69 1.56 -4.64
N ILE A 50 13.20 0.46 -5.21
CA ILE A 50 12.29 0.53 -6.36
C ILE A 50 11.05 1.37 -6.05
N PHE A 51 10.56 1.38 -4.81
CA PHE A 51 9.42 2.20 -4.40
C PHE A 51 9.77 3.67 -4.32
N SER A 52 11.00 4.03 -3.92
CA SER A 52 11.49 5.40 -4.01
C SER A 52 11.45 5.92 -5.46
N ARG A 53 11.81 5.05 -6.42
CA ARG A 53 11.75 5.35 -7.86
C ARG A 53 10.33 5.40 -8.43
N ILE A 54 9.37 4.76 -7.78
CA ILE A 54 7.95 4.87 -8.15
C ILE A 54 7.39 6.20 -7.62
N ILE A 55 7.75 6.58 -6.38
CA ILE A 55 7.34 7.85 -5.76
C ILE A 55 7.86 9.05 -6.56
N ASP A 56 9.13 9.02 -6.98
CA ASP A 56 9.73 10.11 -7.78
C ASP A 56 9.36 10.07 -9.28
N ARG A 57 8.57 9.07 -9.70
CA ARG A 57 8.10 8.83 -11.07
C ARG A 57 9.20 8.43 -12.07
N SER A 58 10.37 7.99 -11.60
CA SER A 58 11.43 7.44 -12.45
C SER A 58 11.06 6.06 -13.03
N VAL A 59 10.20 5.30 -12.34
CA VAL A 59 9.65 4.02 -12.81
C VAL A 59 8.13 4.15 -12.93
N PRO A 60 7.53 3.75 -14.07
CA PRO A 60 6.08 3.82 -14.24
C PRO A 60 5.37 2.81 -13.35
N ALA A 61 4.26 3.24 -12.76
CA ALA A 61 3.33 2.38 -12.03
C ALA A 61 1.89 2.83 -12.29
N THR A 62 0.95 1.90 -12.22
CA THR A 62 -0.48 2.20 -12.33
C THR A 62 -0.99 2.72 -10.99
N ILE A 63 -1.00 4.04 -10.82
CA ILE A 63 -1.38 4.72 -9.57
C ILE A 63 -2.91 4.74 -9.43
N LEU A 64 -3.39 4.33 -8.26
CA LEU A 64 -4.79 4.33 -7.87
C LEU A 64 -5.14 5.51 -6.96
N TYR A 65 -4.20 5.93 -6.11
CA TYR A 65 -4.37 7.03 -5.17
C TYR A 65 -3.02 7.65 -4.82
N GLU A 66 -2.99 8.95 -4.55
CA GLU A 66 -1.82 9.66 -4.04
C GLU A 66 -2.25 10.87 -3.23
N ASP A 67 -1.56 11.12 -2.12
CA ASP A 67 -1.62 12.35 -1.36
C ASP A 67 -0.24 12.74 -0.80
N ASP A 68 -0.18 13.63 0.19
CA ASP A 68 1.08 14.11 0.76
C ASP A 68 1.81 13.06 1.61
N GLU A 69 1.10 12.04 2.13
CA GLU A 69 1.63 11.06 3.08
C GLU A 69 1.93 9.70 2.43
N CYS A 70 1.15 9.30 1.40
CA CYS A 70 1.22 7.97 0.82
C CYS A 70 1.00 7.92 -0.71
N LEU A 71 1.25 6.74 -1.26
CA LEU A 71 1.02 6.40 -2.66
C LEU A 71 0.42 5.00 -2.75
N VAL A 72 -0.56 4.82 -3.63
CA VAL A 72 -1.19 3.52 -3.91
C VAL A 72 -1.07 3.20 -5.39
N PHE A 73 -0.59 1.99 -5.71
CA PHE A 73 -0.43 1.55 -7.09
C PHE A 73 -0.62 0.03 -7.21
N ARG A 74 -0.96 -0.44 -8.41
CA ARG A 74 -1.12 -1.88 -8.68
C ARG A 74 0.20 -2.62 -8.58
N ASP A 75 0.17 -3.81 -8.01
CA ASP A 75 1.33 -4.71 -8.01
C ASP A 75 1.60 -5.20 -9.45
N VAL A 76 2.87 -5.29 -9.83
CA VAL A 76 3.30 -5.78 -11.16
C VAL A 76 3.19 -7.29 -11.29
N ALA A 77 3.25 -8.03 -10.17
CA ALA A 77 3.11 -9.47 -10.06
C ALA A 77 1.87 -9.82 -9.19
N PRO A 78 0.65 -9.51 -9.66
CA PRO A 78 -0.57 -9.66 -8.87
C PRO A 78 -0.81 -11.12 -8.44
N GLN A 79 -1.13 -11.33 -7.15
CA GLN A 79 -1.47 -12.65 -6.60
C GLN A 79 -2.99 -12.89 -6.52
N ALA A 80 -3.78 -11.87 -6.86
CA ALA A 80 -5.24 -11.89 -6.92
C ALA A 80 -5.72 -10.91 -7.99
N PRO A 81 -6.98 -11.03 -8.49
CA PRO A 81 -7.52 -10.13 -9.52
C PRO A 81 -7.39 -8.64 -9.15
N VAL A 82 -7.59 -8.32 -7.88
CA VAL A 82 -7.22 -7.02 -7.31
C VAL A 82 -6.02 -7.24 -6.39
N HIS A 83 -4.87 -6.69 -6.77
CA HIS A 83 -3.67 -6.65 -5.92
C HIS A 83 -2.99 -5.28 -6.09
N PHE A 84 -2.97 -4.50 -5.01
CA PHE A 84 -2.31 -3.20 -4.98
C PHE A 84 -1.52 -3.01 -3.69
N LEU A 85 -0.59 -2.08 -3.71
CA LEU A 85 0.29 -1.73 -2.60
C LEU A 85 -0.04 -0.32 -2.12
N VAL A 86 -0.15 -0.15 -0.80
CA VAL A 86 -0.17 1.17 -0.15
C VAL A 86 1.19 1.39 0.51
N ILE A 87 1.89 2.45 0.13
CA ILE A 87 3.23 2.77 0.65
C ILE A 87 3.27 4.19 1.22
N PRO A 88 4.00 4.45 2.32
CA PRO A 88 4.26 5.80 2.79
C PRO A 88 5.31 6.48 1.90
N LYS A 89 5.22 7.81 1.76
CA LYS A 89 6.26 8.61 1.14
C LYS A 89 7.49 8.77 2.05
N CYS A 90 7.29 8.77 3.37
CA CYS A 90 8.40 8.66 4.34
C CYS A 90 9.03 7.25 4.24
N PRO A 91 10.33 7.11 3.99
CA PRO A 91 10.97 5.81 3.77
C PRO A 91 11.17 5.07 5.09
N ILE A 92 10.13 4.39 5.57
CA ILE A 92 10.21 3.42 6.66
C ILE A 92 10.60 2.07 6.04
N PRO A 93 11.70 1.41 6.41
CA PRO A 93 12.17 0.22 5.67
C PRO A 93 11.33 -1.04 5.89
N ARG A 94 10.67 -1.17 7.05
CA ARG A 94 9.88 -2.36 7.44
C ARG A 94 9.03 -2.05 8.68
N LEU A 95 8.06 -2.92 9.01
CA LEU A 95 7.14 -2.71 10.13
C LEU A 95 7.87 -2.70 11.49
N SER A 96 8.87 -3.55 11.68
CA SER A 96 9.67 -3.62 12.91
C SER A 96 10.55 -2.40 13.20
N ARG A 97 10.53 -1.38 12.32
CA ARG A 97 11.21 -0.09 12.51
C ARG A 97 10.27 1.07 12.83
N VAL A 98 8.96 0.81 12.90
CA VAL A 98 7.94 1.81 13.29
C VAL A 98 8.10 2.17 14.76
N GLY A 99 8.02 3.47 15.08
CA GLY A 99 7.94 3.98 16.44
C GLY A 99 6.60 4.67 16.74
N PRO A 100 6.39 5.14 17.99
CA PRO A 100 5.16 5.83 18.38
C PRO A 100 4.80 7.03 17.51
N GLN A 101 5.80 7.72 16.95
CA GLN A 101 5.61 8.86 16.05
C GLN A 101 4.90 8.50 14.74
N ASP A 102 4.93 7.24 14.32
CA ASP A 102 4.37 6.78 13.05
C ASP A 102 2.89 6.36 13.17
N THR A 103 2.30 6.43 14.37
CA THR A 103 0.93 5.96 14.66
C THR A 103 -0.11 6.57 13.72
N GLN A 104 -0.07 7.88 13.52
CA GLN A 104 -1.00 8.58 12.64
C GLN A 104 -0.82 8.15 11.18
N LEU A 105 0.43 8.02 10.73
CA LEU A 105 0.76 7.56 9.38
C LEU A 105 0.25 6.13 9.15
N LEU A 106 0.49 5.20 10.08
CA LEU A 106 -0.03 3.83 9.95
C LEU A 106 -1.55 3.79 9.90
N GLY A 107 -2.23 4.57 10.74
CA GLY A 107 -3.69 4.72 10.69
C GLY A 107 -4.16 5.26 9.34
N HIS A 108 -3.47 6.27 8.81
CA HIS A 108 -3.71 6.83 7.49
C HIS A 108 -3.59 5.78 6.38
N LEU A 109 -2.51 4.98 6.35
CA LEU A 109 -2.32 3.93 5.35
C LEU A 109 -3.46 2.90 5.37
N MET A 110 -3.94 2.52 6.56
CA MET A 110 -5.06 1.57 6.69
C MET A 110 -6.39 2.16 6.18
N VAL A 111 -6.65 3.44 6.45
CA VAL A 111 -7.85 4.13 5.94
C VAL A 111 -7.80 4.26 4.43
N VAL A 112 -6.66 4.63 3.86
CA VAL A 112 -6.46 4.70 2.42
C VAL A 112 -6.65 3.33 1.78
N ALA A 113 -6.07 2.28 2.35
CA ALA A 113 -6.24 0.91 1.86
C ALA A 113 -7.72 0.50 1.78
N ALA A 114 -8.50 0.76 2.84
CA ALA A 114 -9.92 0.44 2.87
C ALA A 114 -10.72 1.23 1.82
N ARG A 115 -10.43 2.53 1.66
CA ARG A 115 -11.09 3.38 0.67
C ARG A 115 -10.75 2.96 -0.76
N THR A 116 -9.48 2.66 -1.05
CA THR A 116 -9.08 2.18 -2.37
C THR A 116 -9.68 0.80 -2.66
N ALA A 117 -9.74 -0.10 -1.68
CA ALA A 117 -10.40 -1.40 -1.84
C ALA A 117 -11.88 -1.23 -2.22
N GLN A 118 -12.61 -0.32 -1.56
CA GLN A 118 -14.01 -0.01 -1.91
C GLN A 118 -14.12 0.56 -3.33
N ALA A 119 -13.23 1.47 -3.72
CA ALA A 119 -13.19 2.03 -5.07
C ALA A 119 -12.88 0.98 -6.16
N GLU A 120 -12.14 -0.06 -5.80
CA GLU A 120 -11.83 -1.22 -6.65
C GLU A 120 -12.92 -2.31 -6.61
N GLY A 121 -14.07 -2.03 -6.00
CA GLY A 121 -15.22 -2.95 -5.95
C GLY A 121 -15.10 -4.09 -4.92
N LEU A 122 -14.20 -3.96 -3.95
CA LEU A 122 -14.04 -4.91 -2.83
C LEU A 122 -14.86 -4.47 -1.60
N SER A 123 -16.13 -4.15 -1.81
CA SER A 123 -17.01 -3.52 -0.80
C SER A 123 -17.57 -4.48 0.25
N ASP A 124 -17.51 -5.80 0.02
CA ASP A 124 -18.16 -6.79 0.88
C ASP A 124 -17.15 -7.62 1.68
N GLY A 125 -16.87 -7.16 2.90
CA GLY A 125 -16.76 -7.96 4.13
C GLY A 125 -15.87 -9.21 4.20
N TYR A 126 -15.07 -9.26 5.27
CA TYR A 126 -14.10 -10.29 5.66
C TYR A 126 -14.76 -11.56 6.23
N ARG A 127 -14.09 -12.72 6.08
CA ARG A 127 -14.38 -13.94 6.86
C ARG A 127 -13.56 -13.90 8.16
N LEU A 128 -14.24 -13.67 9.28
CA LEU A 128 -13.76 -14.14 10.59
C LEU A 128 -13.94 -15.66 10.65
N GLY A 129 -13.05 -16.36 11.35
CA GLY A 129 -13.02 -17.83 11.42
C GLY A 129 -14.38 -18.47 11.71
N GLU A 130 -14.52 -19.71 11.23
CA GLU A 130 -15.67 -20.61 11.34
C GLU A 130 -16.88 -20.28 10.45
N SER A 131 -16.95 -20.92 9.28
CA SER A 131 -18.24 -21.36 8.77
C SER A 131 -18.08 -22.69 8.05
N CYS A 132 -18.24 -23.75 8.84
CA CYS A 132 -18.97 -24.93 8.42
C CYS A 132 -20.30 -24.48 7.83
N VAL A 133 -20.38 -24.40 6.50
CA VAL A 133 -21.68 -24.50 5.83
C VAL A 133 -21.98 -26.00 5.75
N PRO A 134 -23.01 -26.52 6.43
CA PRO A 134 -23.36 -27.93 6.30
C PRO A 134 -23.69 -28.24 4.83
N PRO A 135 -23.26 -29.39 4.28
CA PRO A 135 -23.86 -29.87 3.05
C PRO A 135 -25.32 -30.18 3.35
N HIS A 136 -26.20 -30.02 2.37
CA HIS A 136 -27.65 -30.25 2.48
C HIS A 136 -28.43 -29.03 3.00
N VAL A 137 -28.59 -28.03 2.12
CA VAL A 137 -29.87 -27.42 1.69
C VAL A 137 -29.55 -26.04 1.14
N ALA A 138 -29.47 -25.93 -0.18
CA ALA A 138 -29.85 -24.73 -0.91
C ALA A 138 -30.04 -25.06 -2.38
N LEU A 139 -31.28 -24.85 -2.81
CA LEU A 139 -31.80 -25.03 -4.15
C LEU A 139 -30.95 -24.28 -5.18
N ARG A 140 -30.69 -24.95 -6.30
CA ARG A 140 -29.99 -24.44 -7.47
C ARG A 140 -30.76 -23.25 -8.07
N VAL A 141 -30.35 -22.03 -7.74
CA VAL A 141 -30.65 -20.83 -8.53
C VAL A 141 -29.41 -20.50 -9.35
N THR A 142 -29.47 -20.75 -10.65
CA THR A 142 -28.51 -20.28 -11.64
C THR A 142 -28.64 -18.77 -11.83
N LEU A 143 -28.06 -18.04 -10.89
CA LEU A 143 -27.37 -16.78 -11.12
C LEU A 143 -25.97 -17.01 -10.56
N PRO A 144 -24.88 -16.53 -11.18
CA PRO A 144 -23.60 -16.53 -10.51
C PRO A 144 -23.75 -15.59 -9.31
N ALA A 145 -24.12 -16.14 -8.16
CA ALA A 145 -24.04 -15.47 -6.88
C ALA A 145 -22.58 -15.08 -6.75
N LEU A 146 -22.29 -13.82 -7.03
CA LEU A 146 -21.01 -13.18 -6.82
C LEU A 146 -20.74 -13.32 -5.33
N ILE A 147 -20.08 -14.41 -4.93
CA ILE A 147 -19.65 -14.56 -3.54
C ILE A 147 -18.78 -13.33 -3.31
N PRO A 148 -19.12 -12.46 -2.33
CA PRO A 148 -18.33 -11.30 -2.06
C PRO A 148 -16.90 -11.73 -1.78
N ALA A 149 -15.98 -11.28 -2.63
CA ALA A 149 -14.60 -11.75 -2.58
C ALA A 149 -13.92 -11.11 -1.37
N PRO A 150 -13.44 -11.90 -0.41
CA PRO A 150 -12.89 -11.36 0.83
C PRO A 150 -11.64 -10.52 0.56
N LEU A 151 -11.48 -9.44 1.32
CA LEU A 151 -10.28 -8.62 1.35
C LEU A 151 -9.22 -9.25 2.27
N LEU A 152 -7.98 -9.35 1.81
CA LEU A 152 -6.83 -9.69 2.63
C LEU A 152 -5.82 -8.55 2.61
N ALA A 153 -5.46 -8.05 3.79
CA ALA A 153 -4.42 -7.04 3.97
C ALA A 153 -3.17 -7.70 4.59
N VAL A 154 -2.00 -7.53 3.97
CA VAL A 154 -0.76 -8.20 4.41
C VAL A 154 0.38 -7.18 4.51
N ILE A 155 1.10 -7.22 5.63
CA ILE A 155 2.36 -6.49 5.82
C ILE A 155 3.45 -7.52 6.10
N ASN A 156 4.42 -7.62 5.20
CA ASN A 156 5.55 -8.52 5.34
C ASN A 156 6.68 -7.82 6.12
N ASP A 157 7.28 -8.51 7.09
CA ASP A 157 8.43 -7.99 7.85
C ASP A 157 9.65 -8.91 7.77
N GLY A 158 10.74 -8.37 7.23
CA GLY A 158 12.03 -9.04 7.16
C GLY A 158 12.04 -10.33 6.34
N LYS A 159 13.10 -11.13 6.53
CA LYS A 159 13.36 -12.35 5.75
C LYS A 159 12.27 -13.41 5.95
N HIS A 160 11.82 -13.63 7.18
CA HIS A 160 10.84 -14.67 7.50
C HIS A 160 9.41 -14.29 7.10
N GLY A 161 9.10 -12.99 7.04
CA GLY A 161 7.84 -12.50 6.49
C GLY A 161 7.82 -12.41 4.96
N ALA A 162 8.85 -12.91 4.25
CA ALA A 162 8.99 -12.81 2.80
C ALA A 162 8.91 -11.35 2.28
N GLN A 163 9.48 -10.40 3.02
CA GLN A 163 9.57 -9.00 2.57
C GLN A 163 10.58 -8.88 1.41
N SER A 164 10.10 -8.43 0.25
CA SER A 164 10.90 -8.31 -0.98
C SER A 164 11.60 -6.95 -1.11
N VAL A 165 10.92 -5.87 -0.71
CA VAL A 165 11.43 -4.49 -0.79
C VAL A 165 11.47 -3.88 0.62
N TYR A 166 12.63 -3.34 1.01
CA TYR A 166 12.83 -2.66 2.30
C TYR A 166 12.32 -1.22 2.27
N HIS A 167 11.04 -1.09 1.99
CA HIS A 167 10.23 0.12 2.12
C HIS A 167 8.83 -0.36 2.50
N LEU A 168 8.28 0.09 3.62
CA LEU A 168 7.03 -0.39 4.21
C LEU A 168 5.91 -0.37 3.18
N HIS A 169 5.22 -1.49 3.01
CA HIS A 169 4.15 -1.61 2.05
C HIS A 169 3.08 -2.54 2.60
N LEU A 170 1.83 -2.11 2.46
CA LEU A 170 0.65 -2.90 2.76
C LEU A 170 0.12 -3.47 1.44
N HIS A 171 0.17 -4.79 1.32
CA HIS A 171 -0.52 -5.49 0.25
C HIS A 171 -2.01 -5.53 0.54
N VAL A 172 -2.82 -5.22 -0.48
CA VAL A 172 -4.26 -5.38 -0.43
C VAL A 172 -4.67 -6.30 -1.58
N LEU A 173 -5.22 -7.45 -1.22
CA LEU A 173 -5.63 -8.50 -2.16
C LEU A 173 -7.14 -8.74 -2.08
N GLY A 174 -7.76 -8.97 -3.23
CA GLY A 174 -9.17 -9.31 -3.32
C GLY A 174 -9.60 -9.78 -4.71
N GLY A 175 -10.90 -9.96 -4.90
CA GLY A 175 -11.48 -10.44 -6.16
C GLY A 175 -11.45 -11.96 -6.34
N ARG A 176 -10.94 -12.71 -5.36
CA ARG A 176 -11.10 -14.17 -5.26
C ARG A 176 -11.11 -14.61 -3.79
N GLN A 177 -11.62 -15.81 -3.52
CA GLN A 177 -11.43 -16.45 -2.21
C GLN A 177 -9.94 -16.68 -1.94
N MET A 178 -9.47 -16.21 -0.79
CA MET A 178 -8.11 -16.45 -0.30
C MET A 178 -8.07 -17.75 0.51
N SER A 179 -6.95 -18.48 0.42
CA SER A 179 -6.69 -19.70 1.19
C SER A 179 -6.23 -19.37 2.62
N TRP A 180 -6.43 -20.32 3.53
CA TRP A 180 -5.87 -20.31 4.88
C TRP A 180 -5.02 -21.58 5.08
N PRO A 181 -3.77 -21.49 5.60
CA PRO A 181 -3.09 -20.29 6.09
C PRO A 181 -2.70 -19.29 4.97
N PRO A 182 -2.46 -18.01 5.31
CA PRO A 182 -2.13 -16.96 4.35
C PRO A 182 -0.63 -16.96 4.05
N GLY A 183 -0.17 -17.94 3.28
CA GLY A 183 1.25 -18.16 2.97
C GLY A 183 1.75 -19.51 3.43
#